data_AF-A0A4S5BVQ9-F1
#
_entry.id   AF-A0A4S5BVQ9-F1
#
_cell.length_a   1.000
_cell.length_b   1.000
_cell.length_c   1.000
_cell.angle_alpha   90.00
_cell.angle_beta   90.00
_cell.angle_gamma   90.00
#
_symmetry.space_group_name_H-M   'P 1'
#
loop_
_entity.id
_entity.type
_entity.pdbx_description
1 polymer ?
#
loop_
_entity_poly.entity_id
_entity_poly.type
_entity_poly.pdbx_seq_one_letter_code
_entity_poly.pdbx_strand_id
1 'polypeptide(L)'
;MLSLLVGAAVGAGALVALNHYGLLVPLATTINGEARPAAHSVVTANQPLAGEINKSSYINVADGSRSQVFRFDAQEGQLLDIRSKGPLDARLSVLRDGYLMANSEQMGGFNLCESSGNSSLLKQTRLFYQADRTGSLEIAVSGTGPYAFGPFELEVQSVATTSPSTTTLTPGTPIEAIATGKTHSYDLTIAEPGLYAVALSSCDFDGYLRLTGAGVNLTDDDSGGNYYDPRILAWLEPGQYTVTASSSSGQPMRGQYSLKAEQQPLPSNAKFQRGGAIQAGQTLLSLVDHNSDSNFSFTLNQPTEVILTARSESVDVYLTLDNDEESWSDDDSGGGSRGTDAQIHEILPAGQYSVRLGGYGQGLVYLSLETRSR
;
A
#
# COMPACT_ATOMS: atom_id res chain seq x y z
N MET A 1 64.98 -1.46 -30.28
CA MET A 1 66.43 -1.23 -30.18
C MET A 1 66.67 -0.01 -29.31
N LEU A 2 67.47 -0.20 -28.24
CA LEU A 2 68.25 0.75 -27.42
C LEU A 2 68.00 2.27 -27.61
N SER A 3 67.89 3.10 -26.56
CA SER A 3 68.86 3.20 -25.46
C SER A 3 68.39 4.18 -24.37
N LEU A 4 68.75 3.82 -23.13
CA LEU A 4 68.85 4.65 -21.93
C LEU A 4 69.96 5.69 -22.10
N LEU A 5 69.82 6.85 -21.45
CA LEU A 5 70.98 7.59 -20.93
C LEU A 5 70.62 8.35 -19.64
N VAL A 6 71.31 7.93 -18.58
CA VAL A 6 71.36 8.52 -17.24
C VAL A 6 72.34 9.68 -17.25
N GLY A 7 72.02 10.77 -16.56
CA GLY A 7 72.95 11.85 -16.24
C GLY A 7 72.73 12.34 -14.81
N ALA A 8 73.53 11.83 -13.88
CA ALA A 8 73.61 12.31 -12.51
C ALA A 8 74.54 13.52 -12.41
N ALA A 9 74.18 14.52 -11.61
CA ALA A 9 75.10 15.55 -11.15
C ALA A 9 75.04 15.67 -9.64
N VAL A 10 76.17 15.36 -9.01
CA VAL A 10 76.47 15.47 -7.58
C VAL A 10 76.96 16.90 -7.32
N GLY A 11 76.40 17.57 -6.33
CA GLY A 11 76.89 18.84 -5.80
C GLY A 11 76.95 18.78 -4.28
N ALA A 12 78.18 18.72 -3.75
CA ALA A 12 78.48 18.59 -2.33
C ALA A 12 78.67 19.95 -1.65
N GLY A 13 78.38 20.00 -0.35
CA GLY A 13 79.11 20.81 0.62
C GLY A 13 78.45 22.11 1.08
N ALA A 14 77.96 22.13 2.32
CA ALA A 14 78.66 22.74 3.46
C ALA A 14 77.73 22.81 4.68
N LEU A 15 78.04 22.02 5.72
CA LEU A 15 77.54 22.25 7.07
C LEU A 15 78.29 23.46 7.67
N VAL A 16 77.54 24.45 8.14
CA VAL A 16 78.02 25.41 9.13
C VAL A 16 77.09 25.35 10.33
N ALA A 17 77.61 24.87 11.45
CA ALA A 17 76.95 24.93 12.74
C ALA A 17 77.22 26.30 13.39
N LEU A 18 76.16 27.03 13.72
CA LEU A 18 76.20 28.18 14.63
C LEU A 18 75.08 27.99 15.66
N ASN A 19 75.50 27.66 16.87
CA ASN A 19 74.67 27.65 18.08
C ASN A 19 74.42 29.11 18.49
N HIS A 20 73.18 29.58 18.53
CA HIS A 20 72.72 30.68 19.40
C HIS A 20 71.24 30.46 19.77
N TYR A 21 70.95 30.58 21.06
CA TYR A 21 69.63 30.44 21.68
C TYR A 21 68.62 31.46 21.10
N GLY A 22 67.42 31.00 20.75
CA GLY A 22 66.30 31.86 20.39
C GLY A 22 65.00 31.04 20.28
N LEU A 23 63.97 31.45 21.03
CA LEU A 23 62.63 30.87 20.99
C LEU A 23 62.10 30.76 19.55
N LEU A 24 61.81 29.55 19.10
CA LEU A 24 61.04 29.31 17.87
C LEU A 24 59.54 29.26 18.22
N VAL A 25 58.86 30.37 17.96
CA VAL A 25 57.42 30.38 17.67
C VAL A 25 57.27 29.82 16.25
N PRO A 26 56.52 28.73 15.99
CA PRO A 26 56.19 28.37 14.62
C PRO A 26 55.16 29.36 14.10
N LEU A 27 55.50 30.04 13.01
CA LEU A 27 54.52 30.75 12.18
C LEU A 27 53.43 29.77 11.74
N ALA A 28 52.18 30.14 11.98
CA ALA A 28 51.04 29.49 11.36
C ALA A 28 51.03 29.82 9.86
N THR A 29 51.34 28.83 9.03
CA THR A 29 51.00 28.85 7.61
C THR A 29 49.61 28.27 7.46
N THR A 30 48.59 29.13 7.46
CA THR A 30 47.24 28.78 7.00
C THR A 30 47.24 28.71 5.48
N ILE A 31 47.18 27.49 4.95
CA ILE A 31 46.75 27.24 3.58
C ILE A 31 45.47 26.42 3.66
N ASN A 32 44.40 27.00 3.12
CA ASN A 32 43.05 26.47 2.96
C ASN A 32 43.00 24.93 2.88
N GLY A 33 42.53 24.31 3.97
CA GLY A 33 42.01 22.95 3.97
C GLY A 33 40.50 23.05 4.13
N GLU A 34 39.76 22.56 3.15
CA GLU A 34 38.31 22.39 3.20
C GLU A 34 37.88 21.85 4.57
N ALA A 35 36.89 22.48 5.18
CA ALA A 35 36.25 21.94 6.36
C ALA A 35 35.74 20.54 6.01
N ARG A 36 36.40 19.51 6.56
CA ARG A 36 35.82 18.15 6.62
C ARG A 36 34.40 18.33 7.14
N PRO A 37 33.35 17.85 6.43
CA PRO A 37 32.02 17.83 7.02
C PRO A 37 32.14 17.09 8.36
N ALA A 38 31.55 17.67 9.41
CA ALA A 38 31.56 17.06 10.74
C ALA A 38 31.07 15.61 10.59
N ALA A 39 31.84 14.66 11.13
CA ALA A 39 31.48 13.25 11.03
C ALA A 39 30.07 13.04 11.59
N HIS A 40 29.20 12.41 10.80
CA HIS A 40 27.84 12.10 11.22
C HIS A 40 27.85 11.27 12.51
N SER A 41 26.94 11.59 13.43
CA SER A 41 26.72 10.78 14.63
C SER A 41 26.36 9.36 14.24
N VAL A 42 26.94 8.37 14.92
CA VAL A 42 26.67 6.96 14.66
C VAL A 42 25.47 6.51 15.49
N VAL A 43 24.52 5.83 14.86
CA VAL A 43 23.39 5.19 15.54
C VAL A 43 23.76 3.73 15.82
N THR A 44 23.58 3.31 17.07
CA THR A 44 23.75 1.92 17.48
C THR A 44 22.40 1.22 17.44
N ALA A 45 22.33 0.00 16.90
CA ALA A 45 21.09 -0.76 16.84
C ALA A 45 20.45 -0.91 18.23
N ASN A 46 19.12 -0.76 18.29
CA ASN A 46 18.31 -0.83 19.52
C ASN A 46 18.71 0.18 20.61
N GLN A 47 19.40 1.26 20.26
CA GLN A 47 19.69 2.38 21.14
C GLN A 47 19.09 3.65 20.56
N PRO A 48 18.00 4.17 21.13
CA PRO A 48 17.41 5.41 20.66
C PRO A 48 18.37 6.59 20.82
N LEU A 49 18.43 7.45 19.81
CA LEU A 49 19.30 8.62 19.76
C LEU A 49 18.47 9.89 19.62
N ALA A 50 18.58 10.79 20.59
CA ALA A 50 17.91 12.08 20.55
C ALA A 50 18.54 13.04 19.51
N GLY A 51 17.69 13.80 18.84
CA GLY A 51 18.07 14.87 17.91
C GLY A 51 17.03 15.99 17.89
N GLU A 52 17.34 17.06 17.16
CA GLU A 52 16.44 18.21 17.01
C GLU A 52 16.61 18.90 15.65
N ILE A 53 15.54 19.01 14.88
CA ILE A 53 15.53 19.85 13.68
C ILE A 53 15.33 21.30 14.12
N ASN A 54 16.31 22.16 13.85
CA ASN A 54 16.31 23.57 14.21
C ASN A 54 16.91 24.44 13.07
N LYS A 55 17.03 25.76 13.29
CA LYS A 55 17.52 26.71 12.27
C LYS A 55 18.97 26.52 11.84
N SER A 56 19.76 25.74 12.57
CA SER A 56 21.15 25.41 12.21
C SER A 56 21.28 24.09 11.45
N SER A 57 20.23 23.26 11.41
CA SER A 57 20.20 22.01 10.64
C SER A 57 20.36 22.28 9.13
N TYR A 58 20.95 21.32 8.40
CA TYR A 58 21.16 21.42 6.96
C TYR A 58 19.85 21.65 6.22
N ILE A 59 19.83 22.58 5.27
CA ILE A 59 18.64 22.94 4.50
C ILE A 59 18.61 22.21 3.16
N ASN A 60 17.48 21.60 2.84
CA ASN A 60 17.16 21.20 1.48
C ASN A 60 16.71 22.45 0.71
N VAL A 61 17.48 22.87 -0.29
CA VAL A 61 17.20 24.08 -1.07
C VAL A 61 16.01 23.93 -2.03
N ALA A 62 15.55 22.70 -2.29
CA ALA A 62 14.43 22.45 -3.19
C ALA A 62 13.07 22.75 -2.55
N ASP A 63 12.91 22.47 -1.26
CA ASP A 63 11.62 22.58 -0.54
C ASP A 63 11.73 23.36 0.80
N GLY A 64 12.93 23.76 1.19
CA GLY A 64 13.21 24.49 2.43
C GLY A 64 13.19 23.63 3.70
N SER A 65 12.90 22.33 3.59
CA SER A 65 12.97 21.38 4.71
C SER A 65 14.39 21.31 5.27
N ARG A 66 14.50 20.80 6.50
CA ARG A 66 15.79 20.69 7.19
C ARG A 66 16.03 19.30 7.72
N SER A 67 17.29 18.91 7.76
CA SER A 67 17.67 17.53 8.05
C SER A 67 18.86 17.42 9.00
N GLN A 68 18.88 16.33 9.77
CA GLN A 68 20.07 15.77 10.40
C GLN A 68 20.37 14.41 9.78
N VAL A 69 21.65 14.09 9.59
CA VAL A 69 22.10 12.83 8.97
C VAL A 69 22.95 12.06 9.97
N PHE A 70 22.64 10.77 10.10
CA PHE A 70 23.26 9.82 10.99
C PHE A 70 23.87 8.67 10.19
N ARG A 71 24.86 7.98 10.78
CA ARG A 71 25.50 6.83 10.16
C ARG A 71 25.09 5.53 10.84
N PHE A 72 24.80 4.49 10.07
CA PHE A 72 24.50 3.15 10.57
C PHE A 72 25.22 2.10 9.73
N ASP A 73 25.95 1.18 10.35
CA ASP A 73 26.61 0.08 9.65
C ASP A 73 25.66 -1.12 9.57
N ALA A 74 25.28 -1.51 8.35
CA ALA A 74 24.36 -2.61 8.09
C ALA A 74 25.06 -3.81 7.43
N GLN A 75 24.50 -4.99 7.63
CA GLN A 75 24.90 -6.22 6.93
C GLN A 75 23.98 -6.49 5.73
N GLU A 76 24.51 -7.13 4.69
CA GLU A 76 23.69 -7.59 3.55
C GLU A 76 22.53 -8.48 4.02
N GLY A 77 21.33 -8.25 3.49
CA GLY A 77 20.10 -8.93 3.84
C GLY A 77 19.43 -8.45 5.14
N GLN A 78 20.12 -7.61 5.93
CA GLN A 78 19.59 -7.12 7.21
C GLN A 78 18.35 -6.25 6.99
N LEU A 79 17.23 -6.62 7.60
CA LEU A 79 16.00 -5.85 7.60
C LEU A 79 16.00 -4.87 8.78
N LEU A 80 15.91 -3.59 8.45
CA LEU A 80 15.89 -2.48 9.41
C LEU A 80 14.48 -1.94 9.55
N ASP A 81 14.03 -1.77 10.79
CA ASP A 81 12.90 -0.93 11.20
C ASP A 81 13.47 0.39 11.73
N ILE A 82 13.37 1.44 10.93
CA ILE A 82 13.89 2.77 11.26
C ILE A 82 12.71 3.61 11.71
N ARG A 83 12.77 4.15 12.93
CA ARG A 83 11.69 4.92 13.55
C ARG A 83 12.16 6.27 14.01
N SER A 84 11.36 7.29 13.74
CA SER A 84 11.47 8.60 14.39
C SER A 84 10.24 8.82 15.25
N LYS A 85 10.44 9.20 16.52
CA LYS A 85 9.36 9.52 17.46
C LYS A 85 9.57 10.89 18.07
N GLY A 86 8.50 11.65 18.26
CA GLY A 86 8.54 12.92 18.97
C GLY A 86 7.62 13.99 18.36
N PRO A 87 7.73 15.24 18.81
CA PRO A 87 6.94 16.35 18.27
C PRO A 87 7.23 16.71 16.81
N LEU A 88 8.41 16.34 16.30
CA LEU A 88 8.79 16.59 14.92
C LEU A 88 7.84 15.86 13.95
N ASP A 89 7.29 16.59 12.99
CA ASP A 89 6.73 15.97 11.80
C ASP A 89 7.87 15.52 10.89
N ALA A 90 8.18 14.23 10.92
CA ALA A 90 9.42 13.69 10.41
C ALA A 90 9.22 12.92 9.10
N ARG A 91 10.20 13.07 8.21
CA ARG A 91 10.44 12.20 7.05
C ARG A 91 11.78 11.50 7.23
N LEU A 92 11.79 10.18 7.05
CA LEU A 92 12.98 9.35 7.06
C LEU A 92 13.50 9.14 5.64
N SER A 93 14.82 9.07 5.48
CA SER A 93 15.46 8.66 4.23
C SER A 93 16.72 7.86 4.52
N VAL A 94 16.93 6.81 3.74
CA VAL A 94 18.16 6.01 3.72
C VAL A 94 18.92 6.37 2.46
N LEU A 95 20.15 6.81 2.62
CA LEU A 95 21.08 7.11 1.55
C LEU A 95 22.29 6.19 1.62
N ARG A 96 22.94 6.02 0.48
CA ARG A 96 24.22 5.33 0.35
C ARG A 96 25.02 5.95 -0.76
N ASP A 97 26.26 6.32 -0.48
CA ASP A 97 27.15 6.99 -1.43
C ASP A 97 26.49 8.25 -2.05
N GLY A 98 25.66 8.96 -1.28
CA GLY A 98 24.89 10.13 -1.73
C GLY A 98 23.63 9.83 -2.56
N TYR A 99 23.33 8.57 -2.86
CA TYR A 99 22.14 8.16 -3.59
C TYR A 99 21.00 7.79 -2.61
N LEU A 100 19.78 8.23 -2.92
CA LEU A 100 18.58 7.86 -2.16
C LEU A 100 18.22 6.39 -2.44
N MET A 101 18.10 5.59 -1.38
CA MET A 101 17.76 4.16 -1.45
C MET A 101 16.30 3.90 -1.07
N ALA A 102 15.83 4.59 -0.04
CA ALA A 102 14.47 4.51 0.46
C ALA A 102 14.10 5.77 1.23
N ASN A 103 12.82 6.08 1.31
CA ASN A 103 12.27 7.16 2.10
C ASN A 103 10.93 6.69 2.69
N SER A 104 10.51 7.33 3.78
CA SER A 104 9.10 7.26 4.21
C SER A 104 8.36 8.32 3.38
N GLU A 105 7.72 7.92 2.29
CA GLU A 105 6.94 8.89 1.50
C GLU A 105 5.71 9.34 2.27
N GLN A 106 5.49 10.65 2.29
CA GLN A 106 4.38 11.29 2.98
C GLN A 106 3.37 11.83 1.95
N MET A 107 3.05 11.05 0.92
CA MET A 107 1.80 11.30 0.21
C MET A 107 0.72 10.49 0.94
N GLY A 108 -0.02 11.16 1.83
CA GLY A 108 -1.27 10.61 2.40
C GLY A 108 -1.27 10.20 3.88
N GLY A 109 -0.21 10.43 4.66
CA GLY A 109 -0.27 10.20 6.11
C GLY A 109 -0.43 8.73 6.51
N PHE A 110 0.14 7.81 5.73
CA PHE A 110 0.01 6.37 5.95
C PHE A 110 0.97 5.88 7.03
N ASN A 111 0.53 6.10 8.26
CA ASN A 111 0.72 5.24 9.41
C ASN A 111 -0.65 5.22 10.10
N LEU A 112 -1.68 4.70 9.41
CA LEU A 112 -3.10 4.90 9.75
C LEU A 112 -3.46 4.46 11.17
N CYS A 113 -2.70 3.50 11.70
CA CYS A 113 -2.85 2.95 13.05
C CYS A 113 -2.11 3.79 14.14
N GLU A 114 -1.17 4.66 13.75
CA GLU A 114 -0.36 5.49 14.66
C GLU A 114 -0.63 7.00 14.47
N SER A 115 -1.23 7.40 13.35
CA SER A 115 -1.70 8.75 13.06
C SER A 115 -3.05 9.00 13.76
N SER A 116 -2.97 9.18 15.08
CA SER A 116 -4.09 9.64 15.90
C SER A 116 -4.36 11.14 15.64
N GLY A 117 -4.83 11.46 14.44
CA GLY A 117 -5.27 12.80 14.04
C GLY A 117 -4.18 13.88 14.06
N ASN A 118 -4.48 15.03 13.45
CA ASN A 118 -3.63 16.23 13.47
C ASN A 118 -3.38 16.80 14.89
N SER A 119 -3.88 16.16 15.96
CA SER A 119 -3.81 16.60 17.35
C SER A 119 -2.84 15.83 18.24
N SER A 120 -2.19 14.77 17.75
CA SER A 120 -1.17 14.08 18.57
C SER A 120 0.10 14.92 18.65
N LEU A 121 0.50 15.27 19.88
CA LEU A 121 1.78 15.92 20.17
C LEU A 121 2.99 14.98 19.97
N LEU A 122 2.74 13.68 19.90
CA LEU A 122 3.75 12.65 19.60
C LEU A 122 3.46 12.06 18.23
N LYS A 123 4.33 12.38 17.29
CA LYS A 123 4.32 11.86 15.93
C LYS A 123 5.30 10.69 15.84
N GLN A 124 4.98 9.75 14.97
CA GLN A 124 5.83 8.61 14.67
C GLN A 124 5.90 8.42 13.16
N THR A 125 7.13 8.26 12.67
CA THR A 125 7.43 7.93 11.29
C THR A 125 8.25 6.67 11.26
N ARG A 126 7.93 5.76 10.34
CA ARG A 126 8.57 4.46 10.20
C ARG A 126 9.07 4.27 8.77
N LEU A 127 10.18 3.55 8.62
CA LEU A 127 10.71 3.13 7.34
C LEU A 127 11.35 1.76 7.45
N PHE A 128 10.81 0.81 6.68
CA PHE A 128 11.46 -0.49 6.49
C PHE A 128 12.44 -0.45 5.32
N TYR A 129 13.66 -0.90 5.59
CA TYR A 129 14.72 -1.00 4.60
C TYR A 129 15.48 -2.31 4.76
N GLN A 130 15.61 -3.06 3.67
CA GLN A 130 16.49 -4.22 3.62
C GLN A 130 17.81 -3.80 2.97
N ALA A 131 18.90 -3.94 3.71
CA ALA A 131 20.22 -3.70 3.17
C ALA A 131 20.53 -4.74 2.08
N ASP A 132 20.87 -4.25 0.89
CA ASP A 132 21.25 -5.05 -0.29
C ASP A 132 22.75 -5.41 -0.31
N ARG A 133 23.56 -4.82 0.58
CA ARG A 133 24.98 -5.14 0.76
C ARG A 133 25.46 -4.72 2.15
N THR A 134 26.57 -5.31 2.60
CA THR A 134 27.24 -4.91 3.85
C THR A 134 27.95 -3.57 3.67
N GLY A 135 27.75 -2.63 4.61
CA GLY A 135 28.43 -1.33 4.58
C GLY A 135 27.73 -0.26 5.41
N SER A 136 28.27 0.95 5.33
CA SER A 136 27.73 2.12 6.03
C SER A 136 26.58 2.75 5.23
N LEU A 137 25.49 3.06 5.93
CA LEU A 137 24.33 3.78 5.43
C LEU A 137 24.24 5.15 6.10
N GLU A 138 23.66 6.11 5.39
CA GLU A 138 23.27 7.41 5.92
C GLU A 138 21.76 7.42 6.16
N ILE A 139 21.34 7.69 7.38
CA ILE A 139 19.93 7.84 7.75
C ILE A 139 19.66 9.31 8.01
N ALA A 140 18.85 9.93 7.16
CA ALA A 140 18.42 11.31 7.31
C ALA A 140 17.07 11.38 8.01
N VAL A 141 16.99 12.18 9.08
CA VAL A 141 15.73 12.63 9.67
C VAL A 141 15.50 14.05 9.20
N SER A 142 14.39 14.28 8.50
CA SER A 142 14.04 15.58 7.94
C SER A 142 12.71 16.06 8.46
N GLY A 143 12.53 17.37 8.61
CA GLY A 143 11.18 17.95 8.73
C GLY A 143 10.39 17.75 7.44
N THR A 144 9.07 17.61 7.53
CA THR A 144 8.16 17.44 6.37
C THR A 144 7.96 18.72 5.56
N GLY A 145 8.37 19.86 6.09
CA GLY A 145 8.33 21.14 5.40
C GLY A 145 9.28 22.18 6.02
N PRO A 146 9.32 23.41 5.48
CA PRO A 146 10.30 24.43 5.87
C PRO A 146 10.17 24.93 7.32
N TYR A 147 9.03 24.67 7.95
CA TYR A 147 8.73 25.06 9.33
C TYR A 147 8.60 23.88 10.29
N ALA A 148 8.85 22.65 9.82
CA ALA A 148 8.84 21.45 10.66
C ALA A 148 10.12 21.39 11.49
N PHE A 149 10.07 21.99 12.67
CA PHE A 149 11.12 21.98 13.68
C PHE A 149 10.67 21.17 14.88
N GLY A 150 11.65 20.67 15.64
CA GLY A 150 11.38 20.06 16.93
C GLY A 150 12.29 18.89 17.25
N PRO A 151 12.20 18.42 18.50
CA PRO A 151 12.96 17.26 18.94
C PRO A 151 12.39 15.97 18.35
N PHE A 152 13.28 14.99 18.21
CA PHE A 152 12.94 13.63 17.83
C PHE A 152 13.87 12.64 18.53
N GLU A 153 13.44 11.40 18.59
CA GLU A 153 14.23 10.23 18.93
C GLU A 153 14.30 9.34 17.69
N LEU A 154 15.51 9.00 17.24
CA LEU A 154 15.76 8.09 16.14
C LEU A 154 16.17 6.73 16.69
N GLU A 155 15.48 5.68 16.26
CA GLU A 155 15.80 4.31 16.61
C GLU A 155 15.94 3.46 15.34
N VAL A 156 16.95 2.59 15.30
CA VAL A 156 17.13 1.59 14.25
C VAL A 156 17.11 0.22 14.90
N GLN A 157 16.10 -0.59 14.58
CA GLN A 157 15.99 -1.95 15.05
C GLN A 157 16.26 -2.93 13.91
N SER A 158 16.94 -4.03 14.21
CA SER A 158 17.05 -5.15 13.28
C SER A 158 15.87 -6.08 13.49
N VAL A 159 15.07 -6.27 12.45
CA VAL A 159 13.92 -7.19 12.51
C VAL A 159 14.37 -8.54 11.95
N ALA A 160 14.06 -9.62 12.67
CA ALA A 160 14.24 -10.97 12.13
C ALA A 160 13.40 -11.08 10.85
N THR A 161 14.05 -11.33 9.72
CA THR A 161 13.49 -11.27 8.36
C THR A 161 12.09 -11.88 8.27
N THR A 162 11.07 -11.04 8.12
CA THR A 162 9.70 -11.45 7.77
C THR A 162 9.37 -11.05 6.33
N SER A 163 10.30 -11.27 5.39
CA SER A 163 9.87 -11.57 4.02
C SER A 163 8.87 -12.72 4.12
N PRO A 164 7.79 -12.74 3.31
CA PRO A 164 6.80 -13.79 3.42
C PRO A 164 7.53 -15.14 3.30
N SER A 165 7.42 -15.97 4.34
CA SER A 165 8.09 -17.28 4.42
C SER A 165 7.56 -18.26 3.37
N THR A 166 6.52 -17.85 2.64
CA THR A 166 5.79 -18.60 1.66
C THR A 166 5.28 -17.66 0.56
N THR A 167 5.28 -18.15 -0.67
CA THR A 167 4.56 -17.53 -1.79
C THR A 167 3.20 -18.19 -2.02
N THR A 168 2.78 -19.10 -1.13
CA THR A 168 1.48 -19.77 -1.21
C THR A 168 0.50 -19.17 -0.21
N LEU A 169 -0.63 -18.67 -0.70
CA LEU A 169 -1.75 -18.17 0.09
C LEU A 169 -2.79 -19.29 0.25
N THR A 170 -2.84 -19.87 1.44
CA THR A 170 -3.82 -20.90 1.78
C THR A 170 -5.09 -20.25 2.32
N PRO A 171 -6.29 -20.56 1.78
CA PRO A 171 -7.54 -20.06 2.32
C PRO A 171 -7.67 -20.29 3.84
N GLY A 172 -8.12 -19.27 4.57
CA GLY A 172 -8.29 -19.27 6.02
C GLY A 172 -7.01 -18.98 6.82
N THR A 173 -5.82 -18.99 6.19
CA THR A 173 -4.55 -18.70 6.87
C THR A 173 -4.00 -17.35 6.41
N PRO A 174 -3.94 -16.33 7.29
CA PRO A 174 -3.35 -15.05 6.93
C PRO A 174 -1.82 -15.15 6.78
N ILE A 175 -1.27 -14.35 5.88
CA ILE A 175 0.17 -14.13 5.72
C ILE A 175 0.51 -12.77 6.32
N GLU A 176 1.37 -12.77 7.33
CA GLU A 176 1.98 -11.55 7.87
C GLU A 176 3.37 -11.36 7.25
N ALA A 177 3.63 -10.20 6.67
CA ALA A 177 4.88 -9.93 5.98
C ALA A 177 5.31 -8.47 6.06
N ILE A 178 6.59 -8.22 5.76
CA ILE A 178 7.16 -6.88 5.62
C ILE A 178 7.58 -6.66 4.16
N ALA A 179 7.00 -5.66 3.53
CA ALA A 179 7.38 -5.17 2.22
C ALA A 179 8.54 -4.17 2.30
N THR A 180 9.47 -4.25 1.36
CA THR A 180 10.70 -3.43 1.34
C THR A 180 10.86 -2.65 0.03
N GLY A 181 9.74 -2.36 -0.64
CA GLY A 181 9.63 -1.55 -1.86
C GLY A 181 9.29 -2.35 -3.11
N LYS A 182 8.90 -3.62 -2.98
CA LYS A 182 8.55 -4.50 -4.10
C LYS A 182 7.13 -5.02 -3.95
N THR A 183 6.45 -5.20 -5.07
CA THR A 183 5.21 -5.97 -5.17
C THR A 183 5.47 -7.44 -4.80
N HIS A 184 4.54 -8.05 -4.09
CA HIS A 184 4.58 -9.49 -3.76
C HIS A 184 3.45 -10.23 -4.47
N SER A 185 3.76 -11.42 -5.01
CA SER A 185 2.78 -12.29 -5.68
C SER A 185 2.68 -13.61 -4.93
N TYR A 186 1.44 -14.08 -4.80
CA TYR A 186 1.07 -15.29 -4.07
C TYR A 186 0.25 -16.23 -4.93
N ASP A 187 0.58 -17.51 -4.90
CA ASP A 187 -0.20 -18.58 -5.50
C ASP A 187 -1.37 -18.93 -4.58
N LEU A 188 -2.59 -18.89 -5.13
CA LEU A 188 -3.83 -19.25 -4.45
C LEU A 188 -4.48 -20.41 -5.19
N THR A 189 -4.63 -21.54 -4.52
CA THR A 189 -5.37 -22.71 -5.04
C THR A 189 -6.78 -22.72 -4.45
N ILE A 190 -7.79 -22.69 -5.30
CA ILE A 190 -9.19 -22.89 -4.91
C ILE A 190 -9.56 -24.34 -5.16
N ALA A 191 -9.94 -25.06 -4.10
CA ALA A 191 -10.33 -26.46 -4.18
C ALA A 191 -11.83 -26.65 -4.45
N GLU A 192 -12.65 -25.76 -3.89
CA GLU A 192 -14.11 -25.83 -3.97
C GLU A 192 -14.68 -24.50 -4.49
N PRO A 193 -15.71 -24.55 -5.37
CA PRO A 193 -16.37 -23.35 -5.84
C PRO A 193 -17.03 -22.62 -4.68
N GLY A 194 -16.94 -21.30 -4.67
CA GLY A 194 -17.60 -20.51 -3.63
C GLY A 194 -17.31 -19.02 -3.69
N LEU A 195 -17.94 -18.29 -2.77
CA LEU A 195 -17.63 -16.89 -2.53
C LEU A 195 -16.35 -16.78 -1.71
N TYR A 196 -15.35 -16.05 -2.20
CA TYR A 196 -14.11 -15.81 -1.49
C TYR A 196 -13.89 -14.30 -1.32
N ALA A 197 -13.41 -13.92 -0.16
CA ALA A 197 -12.85 -12.60 0.11
C ALA A 197 -11.33 -12.69 0.16
N VAL A 198 -10.65 -11.86 -0.63
CA VAL A 198 -9.20 -11.66 -0.57
C VAL A 198 -8.96 -10.25 -0.06
N ALA A 199 -8.36 -10.11 1.12
CA ALA A 199 -8.16 -8.82 1.78
C ALA A 199 -6.70 -8.60 2.11
N LEU A 200 -6.24 -7.36 1.93
CA LEU A 200 -4.92 -6.87 2.29
C LEU A 200 -5.13 -5.72 3.25
N SER A 201 -4.42 -5.76 4.38
CA SER A 201 -4.45 -4.69 5.37
C SER A 201 -3.04 -4.23 5.69
N SER A 202 -2.83 -2.91 5.69
CA SER A 202 -1.57 -2.31 6.11
C SER A 202 -1.79 -0.97 6.81
N CYS A 203 -1.03 -0.76 7.89
CA CYS A 203 -0.96 0.56 8.51
C CYS A 203 0.03 1.48 7.79
N ASP A 204 1.05 0.91 7.13
CA ASP A 204 2.26 1.60 6.67
C ASP A 204 2.15 2.06 5.19
N PHE A 205 1.18 1.55 4.42
CA PHE A 205 0.94 1.94 3.03
C PHE A 205 -0.53 1.78 2.64
N ASP A 206 -0.97 2.57 1.65
CA ASP A 206 -2.26 2.42 0.97
C ASP A 206 -2.22 1.22 0.03
N GLY A 207 -3.11 0.24 0.23
CA GLY A 207 -3.04 -1.07 -0.40
C GLY A 207 -3.57 -1.09 -1.83
N TYR A 208 -3.09 -2.04 -2.63
CA TYR A 208 -3.67 -2.37 -3.92
C TYR A 208 -3.59 -3.88 -4.15
N LEU A 209 -4.74 -4.49 -4.42
CA LEU A 209 -4.87 -5.91 -4.70
C LEU A 209 -5.18 -6.17 -6.16
N ARG A 210 -4.62 -7.26 -6.67
CA ARG A 210 -5.02 -7.85 -7.95
C ARG A 210 -5.16 -9.36 -7.82
N LEU A 211 -6.26 -9.90 -8.31
CA LEU A 211 -6.54 -11.33 -8.40
C LEU A 211 -6.65 -11.74 -9.86
N THR A 212 -5.83 -12.69 -10.30
CA THR A 212 -5.89 -13.25 -11.66
C THR A 212 -5.86 -14.76 -11.71
N GLY A 213 -6.50 -15.35 -12.70
CA GLY A 213 -6.45 -16.80 -12.95
C GLY A 213 -7.81 -17.33 -13.37
N ALA A 214 -7.85 -18.44 -14.12
CA ALA A 214 -9.09 -19.09 -14.55
C ALA A 214 -10.16 -18.13 -15.17
N GLY A 215 -9.71 -17.11 -15.92
CA GLY A 215 -10.60 -16.10 -16.52
C GLY A 215 -10.97 -14.91 -15.61
N VAL A 216 -10.54 -14.92 -14.34
CA VAL A 216 -10.67 -13.80 -13.40
C VAL A 216 -9.51 -12.82 -13.59
N ASN A 217 -9.83 -11.53 -13.54
CA ASN A 217 -8.88 -10.40 -13.47
C ASN A 217 -9.55 -9.25 -12.72
N LEU A 218 -9.42 -9.25 -11.39
CA LEU A 218 -10.06 -8.29 -10.49
C LEU A 218 -9.00 -7.46 -9.79
N THR A 219 -9.33 -6.21 -9.46
CA THR A 219 -8.49 -5.29 -8.71
C THR A 219 -9.30 -4.50 -7.71
N ASP A 220 -8.69 -4.10 -6.61
CA ASP A 220 -9.31 -3.24 -5.61
C ASP A 220 -8.21 -2.48 -4.83
N ASP A 221 -8.51 -1.25 -4.38
CA ASP A 221 -7.64 -0.41 -3.55
C ASP A 221 -8.27 0.02 -2.21
N ASP A 222 -9.60 0.12 -2.07
CA ASP A 222 -10.20 0.71 -0.86
C ASP A 222 -11.53 0.10 -0.37
N SER A 223 -12.01 -1.01 -0.94
CA SER A 223 -13.32 -1.58 -0.60
C SER A 223 -13.36 -2.39 0.72
N GLY A 224 -12.25 -2.50 1.45
CA GLY A 224 -12.11 -3.33 2.66
C GLY A 224 -12.63 -2.71 3.96
N GLY A 225 -13.06 -1.45 3.95
CA GLY A 225 -13.74 -0.78 5.08
C GLY A 225 -12.84 -0.01 6.05
N ASN A 226 -11.51 -0.13 5.94
CA ASN A 226 -10.53 0.69 6.68
C ASN A 226 -9.90 1.77 5.79
N TYR A 227 -10.71 2.64 5.18
CA TYR A 227 -10.32 3.75 4.28
C TYR A 227 -9.46 3.42 3.04
N TYR A 228 -8.40 2.62 3.16
CA TYR A 228 -7.34 2.36 2.17
C TYR A 228 -6.95 0.88 2.10
N ASP A 229 -7.68 0.02 2.81
CA ASP A 229 -7.45 -1.42 2.78
C ASP A 229 -8.27 -2.02 1.64
N PRO A 230 -7.65 -2.66 0.63
CA PRO A 230 -8.39 -3.31 -0.42
C PRO A 230 -8.95 -4.67 0.00
N ARG A 231 -10.08 -5.00 -0.61
CA ARG A 231 -10.72 -6.30 -0.52
C ARG A 231 -11.30 -6.65 -1.90
N ILE A 232 -11.07 -7.87 -2.36
CA ILE A 232 -11.75 -8.44 -3.54
C ILE A 232 -12.73 -9.50 -3.03
N LEU A 233 -14.02 -9.35 -3.33
CA LEU A 233 -15.07 -10.32 -3.08
C LEU A 233 -15.51 -10.92 -4.41
N ALA A 234 -15.30 -12.23 -4.60
CA ALA A 234 -15.54 -12.87 -5.88
C ALA A 234 -16.04 -14.31 -5.71
N TRP A 235 -16.87 -14.77 -6.65
CA TRP A 235 -17.14 -16.19 -6.79
C TRP A 235 -16.05 -16.86 -7.62
N LEU A 236 -15.31 -17.79 -7.02
CA LEU A 236 -14.18 -18.48 -7.62
C LEU A 236 -14.51 -19.95 -7.86
N GLU A 237 -14.19 -20.44 -9.05
CA GLU A 237 -14.25 -21.86 -9.39
C GLU A 237 -12.94 -22.57 -9.00
N PRO A 238 -12.94 -23.91 -8.83
CA PRO A 238 -11.72 -24.66 -8.58
C PRO A 238 -10.63 -24.38 -9.62
N GLY A 239 -9.43 -24.06 -9.16
CA GLY A 239 -8.33 -23.67 -10.05
C GLY A 239 -7.19 -22.92 -9.37
N GLN A 240 -6.22 -22.52 -10.20
CA GLN A 240 -5.05 -21.76 -9.78
C GLN A 240 -5.24 -20.28 -10.07
N TYR A 241 -4.92 -19.46 -9.07
CA TYR A 241 -4.98 -18.02 -9.11
C TYR A 241 -3.68 -17.42 -8.58
N THR A 242 -3.44 -16.17 -8.94
CA THR A 242 -2.35 -15.35 -8.42
C THR A 242 -2.96 -14.12 -7.76
N VAL A 243 -2.59 -13.90 -6.51
CA VAL A 243 -2.89 -12.68 -5.76
C VAL A 243 -1.64 -11.81 -5.73
N THR A 244 -1.73 -10.60 -6.26
CA THR A 244 -0.66 -9.62 -6.25
C THR A 244 -1.00 -8.52 -5.24
N ALA A 245 -0.13 -8.33 -4.26
CA ALA A 245 -0.18 -7.25 -3.28
C ALA A 245 0.85 -6.17 -3.64
N SER A 246 0.38 -4.93 -3.73
CA SER A 246 1.17 -3.72 -3.98
C SER A 246 0.63 -2.57 -3.16
N SER A 247 1.28 -1.40 -3.24
CA SER A 247 0.67 -0.15 -2.80
C SER A 247 -0.04 0.56 -3.95
N SER A 248 -1.08 1.33 -3.63
CA SER A 248 -1.78 2.19 -4.59
C SER A 248 -0.85 3.25 -5.19
N SER A 249 -1.26 3.84 -6.31
CA SER A 249 -0.55 4.92 -7.04
C SER A 249 0.87 4.61 -7.55
N GLY A 250 1.28 3.33 -7.60
CA GLY A 250 2.56 2.91 -8.15
C GLY A 250 3.76 3.19 -7.24
N GLN A 251 3.51 3.50 -5.97
CA GLN A 251 4.56 3.72 -4.97
C GLN A 251 5.28 2.41 -4.61
N PRO A 252 6.48 2.47 -4.01
CA PRO A 252 7.11 1.28 -3.46
C PRO A 252 6.33 0.78 -2.23
N MET A 253 5.80 -0.45 -2.30
CA MET A 253 5.15 -1.11 -1.16
C MET A 253 6.16 -1.32 -0.02
N ARG A 254 6.07 -0.53 1.05
CA ARG A 254 6.98 -0.57 2.21
C ARG A 254 6.18 -0.58 3.49
N GLY A 255 6.35 -1.59 4.33
CA GLY A 255 5.49 -1.72 5.50
C GLY A 255 5.16 -3.14 5.90
N GLN A 256 4.65 -3.30 7.11
CA GLN A 256 3.96 -4.50 7.54
C GLN A 256 2.60 -4.59 6.85
N TYR A 257 2.20 -5.80 6.48
CA TYR A 257 0.85 -6.06 6.00
C TYR A 257 0.40 -7.48 6.32
N SER A 258 -0.91 -7.63 6.39
CA SER A 258 -1.61 -8.92 6.47
C SER A 258 -2.34 -9.18 5.16
N LEU A 259 -2.16 -10.36 4.58
CA LEU A 259 -2.89 -10.81 3.39
C LEU A 259 -3.67 -12.08 3.72
N LYS A 260 -4.98 -12.09 3.48
CA LYS A 260 -5.85 -13.24 3.75
C LYS A 260 -6.77 -13.51 2.59
N ALA A 261 -6.87 -14.77 2.18
CA ALA A 261 -7.98 -15.28 1.38
C ALA A 261 -8.89 -16.12 2.28
N GLU A 262 -10.21 -15.97 2.17
CA GLU A 262 -11.16 -16.70 3.00
C GLU A 262 -12.47 -16.97 2.25
N GLN A 263 -12.91 -18.22 2.28
CA GLN A 263 -14.23 -18.58 1.78
C GLN A 263 -15.30 -18.00 2.70
N GLN A 264 -16.24 -17.28 2.12
CA GLN A 264 -17.34 -16.65 2.83
C GLN A 264 -18.55 -17.58 2.85
N PRO A 265 -19.22 -17.75 3.99
CA PRO A 265 -20.45 -18.50 4.04
C PRO A 265 -21.54 -17.75 3.28
N LEU A 266 -22.34 -18.48 2.52
CA LEU A 266 -23.59 -17.93 2.01
C LEU A 266 -24.65 -17.94 3.12
N PRO A 267 -25.56 -16.94 3.15
CA PRO A 267 -26.75 -16.98 3.99
C PRO A 267 -27.50 -18.31 3.84
N SER A 268 -27.89 -18.91 4.96
CA SER A 268 -28.55 -20.22 4.96
C SER A 268 -29.85 -20.19 4.15
N ASN A 269 -30.08 -21.24 3.35
CA ASN A 269 -31.24 -21.41 2.46
C ASN A 269 -31.35 -20.40 1.29
N ALA A 270 -30.36 -19.52 1.11
CA ALA A 270 -30.34 -18.65 -0.06
C ALA A 270 -30.04 -19.47 -1.33
N LYS A 271 -30.83 -19.23 -2.38
CA LYS A 271 -30.54 -19.77 -3.72
C LYS A 271 -29.57 -18.83 -4.42
N PHE A 272 -28.29 -19.20 -4.45
CA PHE A 272 -27.27 -18.39 -5.10
C PHE A 272 -27.25 -18.57 -6.61
N GLN A 273 -27.23 -17.47 -7.36
CA GLN A 273 -27.18 -17.47 -8.82
C GLN A 273 -26.52 -16.18 -9.32
N ARG A 274 -25.61 -16.27 -10.31
CA ARG A 274 -24.94 -15.11 -10.95
C ARG A 274 -25.61 -14.61 -12.23
N GLY A 275 -26.67 -15.28 -12.65
CA GLY A 275 -27.41 -14.96 -13.86
C GLY A 275 -28.25 -16.12 -14.37
N GLY A 276 -29.02 -15.89 -15.43
CA GLY A 276 -29.94 -16.86 -16.02
C GLY A 276 -31.39 -16.62 -15.64
N ALA A 277 -32.24 -17.63 -15.77
CA ALA A 277 -33.67 -17.46 -15.57
C ALA A 277 -34.01 -17.18 -14.10
N ILE A 278 -34.90 -16.22 -13.85
CA ILE A 278 -35.57 -15.98 -12.56
C ILE A 278 -37.07 -16.28 -12.71
N GLN A 279 -37.66 -16.97 -11.74
CA GLN A 279 -39.08 -17.31 -11.78
C GLN A 279 -39.89 -16.37 -10.87
N ALA A 280 -41.14 -16.13 -11.23
CA ALA A 280 -42.07 -15.39 -10.39
C ALA A 280 -42.22 -16.05 -9.01
N GLY A 281 -42.25 -15.21 -7.96
CA GLY A 281 -42.31 -15.62 -6.56
C GLY A 281 -40.98 -16.10 -5.98
N GLN A 282 -39.86 -15.96 -6.71
CA GLN A 282 -38.54 -16.33 -6.21
C GLN A 282 -37.76 -15.13 -5.69
N THR A 283 -36.96 -15.41 -4.67
CA THR A 283 -35.87 -14.55 -4.23
C THR A 283 -34.56 -15.31 -4.42
N LEU A 284 -33.66 -14.73 -5.18
CA LEU A 284 -32.31 -15.23 -5.45
C LEU A 284 -31.31 -14.38 -4.68
N LEU A 285 -30.21 -15.01 -4.28
CA LEU A 285 -29.03 -14.32 -3.82
C LEU A 285 -28.06 -14.22 -4.99
N SER A 286 -27.51 -13.05 -5.24
CA SER A 286 -26.53 -12.81 -6.27
C SER A 286 -25.33 -12.04 -5.73
N LEU A 287 -24.31 -11.89 -6.57
CA LEU A 287 -23.09 -11.15 -6.27
C LEU A 287 -22.99 -9.99 -7.25
N VAL A 288 -22.79 -8.79 -6.71
CA VAL A 288 -22.24 -7.66 -7.46
C VAL A 288 -20.75 -7.63 -7.12
N ASP A 289 -19.91 -7.70 -8.14
CA ASP A 289 -18.45 -7.59 -8.03
C ASP A 289 -17.90 -6.58 -9.06
N HIS A 290 -16.63 -6.21 -8.96
CA HIS A 290 -16.02 -5.18 -9.81
C HIS A 290 -16.02 -5.49 -11.31
N ASN A 291 -16.33 -6.73 -11.73
CA ASN A 291 -16.21 -7.15 -13.12
C ASN A 291 -17.53 -7.45 -13.81
N SER A 292 -18.68 -7.44 -13.12
CA SER A 292 -19.92 -7.80 -13.81
C SER A 292 -21.21 -7.32 -13.17
N ASP A 293 -22.11 -6.85 -14.05
CA ASP A 293 -23.54 -6.95 -13.83
C ASP A 293 -23.95 -8.43 -13.91
N SER A 294 -24.71 -8.90 -12.92
CA SER A 294 -25.38 -10.19 -13.01
C SER A 294 -26.56 -10.10 -13.97
N ASN A 295 -26.59 -10.98 -14.97
CA ASN A 295 -27.58 -10.94 -16.06
C ASN A 295 -28.65 -12.02 -15.87
N PHE A 296 -29.89 -11.63 -15.62
CA PHE A 296 -31.04 -12.50 -15.45
C PHE A 296 -32.06 -12.35 -16.58
N SER A 297 -33.02 -13.27 -16.66
CA SER A 297 -34.11 -13.21 -17.63
C SER A 297 -35.39 -13.86 -17.11
N PHE A 298 -36.53 -13.43 -17.62
CA PHE A 298 -37.81 -14.09 -17.40
C PHE A 298 -38.74 -13.90 -18.61
N THR A 299 -39.79 -14.71 -18.68
CA THR A 299 -40.79 -14.65 -19.76
C THR A 299 -42.17 -14.46 -19.17
N LEU A 300 -42.95 -13.57 -19.78
CA LEU A 300 -44.36 -13.36 -19.47
C LEU A 300 -45.23 -13.89 -20.61
N ASN A 301 -46.26 -14.68 -20.29
CA ASN A 301 -47.18 -15.24 -21.28
C ASN A 301 -48.38 -14.33 -21.59
N GLN A 302 -48.60 -13.31 -20.77
CA GLN A 302 -49.69 -12.36 -20.86
C GLN A 302 -49.31 -11.04 -20.16
N PRO A 303 -50.04 -9.94 -20.38
CA PRO A 303 -49.85 -8.71 -19.62
C PRO A 303 -49.89 -8.98 -18.10
N THR A 304 -48.84 -8.57 -17.40
CA THR A 304 -48.62 -8.93 -16.00
C THR A 304 -48.04 -7.73 -15.25
N GLU A 305 -48.54 -7.46 -14.05
CA GLU A 305 -47.91 -6.52 -13.14
C GLU A 305 -46.67 -7.18 -12.53
N VAL A 306 -45.51 -6.55 -12.68
CA VAL A 306 -44.19 -7.02 -12.26
C VAL A 306 -43.63 -6.08 -11.20
N ILE A 307 -43.14 -6.66 -10.11
CA ILE A 307 -42.35 -5.97 -9.09
C ILE A 307 -41.01 -6.70 -8.99
N LEU A 308 -39.96 -6.07 -9.50
CA LEU A 308 -38.59 -6.55 -9.44
C LEU A 308 -37.86 -5.72 -8.39
N THR A 309 -37.28 -6.35 -7.37
CA THR A 309 -36.60 -5.64 -6.28
C THR A 309 -35.20 -6.22 -6.04
N ALA A 310 -34.21 -5.35 -5.92
CA ALA A 310 -32.86 -5.67 -5.50
C ALA A 310 -32.57 -5.01 -4.15
N ARG A 311 -32.08 -5.79 -3.18
CA ARG A 311 -31.75 -5.30 -1.84
C ARG A 311 -30.36 -5.69 -1.39
N SER A 312 -29.63 -4.75 -0.80
CA SER A 312 -28.31 -5.02 -0.22
C SER A 312 -28.02 -4.15 0.99
N GLU A 313 -27.33 -4.74 1.98
CA GLU A 313 -26.84 -4.01 3.16
C GLU A 313 -25.46 -3.38 2.92
N SER A 314 -24.81 -3.67 1.80
CA SER A 314 -23.42 -3.26 1.54
C SER A 314 -23.19 -2.67 0.16
N VAL A 315 -24.15 -2.81 -0.75
CA VAL A 315 -24.04 -2.35 -2.13
C VAL A 315 -25.12 -1.31 -2.38
N ASP A 316 -24.74 -0.23 -3.04
CA ASP A 316 -25.69 0.71 -3.64
C ASP A 316 -26.10 0.16 -5.01
N VAL A 317 -27.27 -0.48 -5.07
CA VAL A 317 -27.63 -1.35 -6.19
C VAL A 317 -28.37 -0.58 -7.28
N TYR A 318 -28.20 -0.99 -8.53
CA TYR A 318 -29.07 -0.55 -9.62
C TYR A 318 -29.63 -1.75 -10.36
N LEU A 319 -30.83 -1.57 -10.89
CA LEU A 319 -31.51 -2.50 -11.77
C LEU A 319 -31.71 -1.88 -13.14
N THR A 320 -31.54 -2.69 -14.17
CA THR A 320 -32.11 -2.41 -15.48
C THR A 320 -32.95 -3.60 -15.93
N LEU A 321 -34.12 -3.32 -16.48
CA LEU A 321 -35.02 -4.27 -17.10
C LEU A 321 -35.17 -3.85 -18.55
N ASP A 322 -34.94 -4.77 -19.48
CA ASP A 322 -34.97 -4.49 -20.91
C ASP A 322 -35.87 -5.54 -21.61
N ASN A 323 -36.65 -5.10 -22.60
CA ASN A 323 -37.21 -5.97 -23.64
C ASN A 323 -36.75 -5.49 -25.04
N ASP A 324 -37.34 -6.02 -26.11
CA ASP A 324 -36.94 -5.66 -27.48
C ASP A 324 -37.25 -4.19 -27.87
N GLU A 325 -38.11 -3.49 -27.12
CA GLU A 325 -38.65 -2.16 -27.46
C GLU A 325 -38.35 -1.08 -26.41
N GLU A 326 -38.32 -1.45 -25.13
CA GLU A 326 -38.33 -0.56 -23.97
C GLU A 326 -37.33 -1.01 -22.90
N SER A 327 -36.89 -0.04 -22.10
CA SER A 327 -35.93 -0.21 -21.00
C SER A 327 -36.41 0.58 -19.78
N TRP A 328 -36.29 -0.03 -18.60
CA TRP A 328 -36.61 0.55 -17.31
C TRP A 328 -35.41 0.41 -16.39
N SER A 329 -35.14 1.42 -15.57
CA SER A 329 -34.05 1.38 -14.60
C SER A 329 -34.43 2.06 -13.30
N ASP A 330 -33.87 1.58 -12.20
CA ASP A 330 -34.02 2.17 -10.87
C ASP A 330 -32.81 1.84 -10.00
N ASP A 331 -32.44 2.72 -9.08
CA ASP A 331 -31.31 2.58 -8.16
C ASP A 331 -31.63 2.92 -6.67
N ASP A 332 -32.78 3.52 -6.36
CA ASP A 332 -33.06 3.99 -4.99
C ASP A 332 -34.51 3.83 -4.50
N SER A 333 -35.42 3.28 -5.31
CA SER A 333 -36.86 3.18 -4.96
C SER A 333 -37.24 1.91 -4.21
N GLY A 334 -36.30 1.01 -3.90
CA GLY A 334 -36.53 -0.32 -3.32
C GLY A 334 -36.94 -0.37 -1.84
N GLY A 335 -36.99 0.80 -1.18
CA GLY A 335 -37.53 0.96 0.18
C GLY A 335 -36.62 0.47 1.31
N GLY A 336 -35.33 0.23 1.02
CA GLY A 336 -34.32 -0.12 2.01
C GLY A 336 -34.04 0.99 3.01
N SER A 337 -33.51 0.61 4.19
CA SER A 337 -33.21 1.57 5.27
C SER A 337 -32.16 2.62 4.92
N ARG A 338 -31.35 2.36 3.88
CA ARG A 338 -30.29 3.24 3.38
C ARG A 338 -30.68 4.06 2.16
N GLY A 339 -31.82 3.76 1.52
CA GLY A 339 -32.23 4.40 0.27
C GLY A 339 -31.32 4.05 -0.92
N THR A 340 -30.71 2.87 -0.89
CA THR A 340 -29.76 2.36 -1.91
C THR A 340 -30.22 1.03 -2.50
N ASP A 341 -31.48 0.68 -2.26
CA ASP A 341 -32.13 -0.52 -2.80
C ASP A 341 -32.91 -0.10 -4.04
N ALA A 342 -32.98 -0.96 -5.06
CA ALA A 342 -33.66 -0.67 -6.31
C ALA A 342 -34.97 -1.46 -6.46
N GLN A 343 -36.00 -0.85 -7.04
CA GLN A 343 -37.25 -1.51 -7.43
C GLN A 343 -37.82 -0.98 -8.74
N ILE A 344 -38.15 -1.90 -9.64
CA ILE A 344 -38.94 -1.63 -10.85
C ILE A 344 -40.34 -2.19 -10.63
N HIS A 345 -41.37 -1.35 -10.72
CA HIS A 345 -42.78 -1.72 -10.59
C HIS A 345 -43.56 -1.27 -11.82
N GLU A 346 -43.89 -2.22 -12.71
CA GLU A 346 -44.48 -1.94 -14.02
C GLU A 346 -45.56 -2.92 -14.42
N ILE A 347 -46.44 -2.52 -15.34
CA ILE A 347 -47.35 -3.44 -16.04
C ILE A 347 -46.76 -3.75 -17.40
N LEU A 348 -46.25 -4.97 -17.54
CA LEU A 348 -45.47 -5.38 -18.71
C LEU A 348 -46.30 -6.29 -19.64
N PRO A 349 -46.21 -6.15 -20.97
CA PRO A 349 -46.85 -7.05 -21.92
C PRO A 349 -46.25 -8.47 -21.88
N ALA A 350 -46.90 -9.42 -22.56
CA ALA A 350 -46.29 -10.73 -22.81
C ALA A 350 -44.99 -10.57 -23.61
N GLY A 351 -43.94 -11.30 -23.24
CA GLY A 351 -42.63 -11.13 -23.88
C GLY A 351 -41.49 -11.76 -23.09
N GLN A 352 -40.28 -11.63 -23.64
CA GLN A 352 -39.04 -11.97 -22.96
C GLN A 352 -38.42 -10.69 -22.40
N TYR A 353 -37.87 -10.81 -21.21
CA TYR A 353 -37.25 -9.70 -20.49
C TYR A 353 -35.87 -10.11 -20.03
N SER A 354 -34.92 -9.20 -20.15
CA SER A 354 -33.59 -9.30 -19.57
C SER A 354 -33.46 -8.33 -18.40
N VAL A 355 -32.77 -8.77 -17.35
CA VAL A 355 -32.56 -8.00 -16.12
C VAL A 355 -31.07 -7.90 -15.90
N ARG A 356 -30.55 -6.68 -15.77
CA ARG A 356 -29.18 -6.42 -15.32
C ARG A 356 -29.22 -5.95 -13.88
N LEU A 357 -28.48 -6.65 -13.04
CA LEU A 357 -28.27 -6.32 -11.64
C LEU A 357 -26.82 -5.87 -11.47
N GLY A 358 -26.62 -4.62 -11.10
CA GLY A 358 -25.31 -4.06 -10.78
C GLY A 358 -25.35 -3.25 -9.49
N GLY A 359 -24.27 -2.51 -9.24
CA GLY A 359 -24.19 -1.60 -8.12
C GLY A 359 -22.83 -0.94 -7.98
N TYR A 360 -22.74 -0.01 -7.05
CA TYR A 360 -21.50 0.65 -6.66
C TYR A 360 -20.87 -0.11 -5.50
N GLY A 361 -19.64 -0.57 -5.72
CA GLY A 361 -18.90 -1.44 -4.80
C GLY A 361 -19.13 -2.92 -5.10
N GLN A 362 -19.04 -3.75 -4.07
CA GLN A 362 -19.16 -5.20 -4.19
C GLN A 362 -19.88 -5.78 -2.98
N GLY A 363 -20.62 -6.86 -3.19
CA GLY A 363 -21.38 -7.48 -2.13
C GLY A 363 -22.50 -8.38 -2.60
N LEU A 364 -23.14 -9.00 -1.63
CA LEU A 364 -24.29 -9.85 -1.88
C LEU A 364 -25.56 -9.02 -2.02
N VAL A 365 -26.40 -9.41 -2.97
CA VAL A 365 -27.67 -8.74 -3.27
C VAL A 365 -28.79 -9.77 -3.35
N TYR A 366 -29.91 -9.49 -2.70
CA TYR A 366 -31.13 -10.28 -2.87
C TYR A 366 -31.96 -9.71 -4.02
N LEU A 367 -32.19 -10.52 -5.06
CA LEU A 367 -33.03 -10.18 -6.21
C LEU A 367 -34.36 -10.95 -6.11
N SER A 368 -35.49 -10.25 -6.08
CA SER A 368 -36.83 -10.85 -6.05
C SER A 368 -37.67 -10.43 -7.23
N LEU A 369 -38.37 -11.40 -7.84
CA LEU A 369 -39.36 -11.16 -8.88
C LEU A 369 -40.75 -11.55 -8.36
N GLU A 370 -41.63 -10.59 -8.17
CA GLU A 370 -43.04 -10.80 -7.88
C GLU A 370 -43.89 -10.47 -9.10
N THR A 371 -44.94 -11.25 -9.32
CA THR A 371 -45.90 -10.99 -10.39
C THR A 371 -47.32 -11.08 -9.88
N ARG A 372 -48.20 -10.24 -10.45
CA ARG A 372 -49.64 -10.30 -10.20
C ARG A 372 -50.34 -10.37 -11.55
N SER A 373 -51.06 -11.48 -11.75
CA SER A 373 -51.99 -11.60 -12.87
C SER A 373 -53.25 -10.81 -12.53
N ARG A 374 -53.76 -10.06 -13.51
CA ARG A 374 -55.10 -9.50 -13.45
C ARG A 374 -56.14 -10.50 -13.94
#